data_AF-A0A822Y6S5-F1
#
_entry.id   AF-A0A822Y6S5-F1
#
_cell.length_a   1.000
_cell.length_b   1.000
_cell.length_c   1.000
_cell.angle_alpha   90.00
_cell.angle_beta   90.00
_cell.angle_gamma   90.00
#
_symmetry.space_group_name_H-M   'P 1'
#
loop_
_entity.id
_entity.type
_entity.pdbx_description
1 polymer ?
#
loop_
_entity_poly.entity_id
_entity_poly.type
_entity_poly.pdbx_seq_one_letter_code
_entity_poly.pdbx_strand_id
1 'polypeptide(L)'
;MKQVAILCAKKWFLRSFSSISSHPLRVCIVGSGPSGFYTAEKMLKAHQGAEINIIDRLPTPFGLVRSGVAPDHPETKASSPIPVFLNNGKA
;
A
#
# COMPACT_ATOMS: atom_id res chain seq x y z
N MET A 1 -25.10 -15.86 -36.62
CA MET A 1 -24.63 -16.80 -35.57
C MET A 1 -23.11 -16.71 -35.42
N LYS A 2 -22.55 -15.67 -34.75
CA LYS A 2 -21.09 -15.54 -34.53
C LYS A 2 -20.70 -14.82 -33.21
N GLN A 3 -21.59 -14.72 -32.21
CA GLN A 3 -21.35 -13.87 -31.02
C GLN A 3 -21.56 -14.58 -29.67
N VAL A 4 -21.37 -15.90 -29.58
CA VAL A 4 -21.66 -16.67 -28.35
C VAL A 4 -20.40 -17.06 -27.55
N ALA A 5 -19.18 -16.85 -28.08
CA ALA A 5 -17.98 -17.48 -27.52
C ALA A 5 -17.06 -16.59 -26.63
N ILE A 6 -17.33 -15.30 -26.43
CA ILE A 6 -16.35 -14.38 -25.78
C ILE A 6 -16.77 -13.93 -24.37
N LEU A 7 -17.93 -14.35 -23.85
CA LEU A 7 -18.48 -13.83 -22.59
C LEU A 7 -18.05 -14.58 -21.31
N CYS A 8 -17.09 -15.52 -21.37
CA CYS A 8 -16.66 -16.28 -20.18
C CYS A 8 -15.40 -15.72 -19.51
N ALA A 9 -14.48 -15.09 -20.26
CA ALA A 9 -13.18 -14.65 -19.73
C ALA A 9 -13.20 -13.34 -18.92
N LYS A 10 -14.30 -12.56 -18.94
CA LYS A 10 -14.38 -11.24 -18.28
C LYS A 10 -14.95 -11.27 -16.86
N LYS A 11 -15.42 -12.42 -16.36
CA LYS A 11 -16.20 -12.50 -15.11
C LYS A 11 -15.36 -12.70 -13.85
N TRP A 12 -14.05 -12.94 -13.99
CA TRP A 12 -13.15 -13.18 -12.85
C TRP A 12 -12.54 -11.90 -12.24
N PHE A 13 -12.93 -10.72 -12.72
CA PHE A 13 -12.31 -9.45 -12.31
C PHE A 13 -13.28 -8.42 -11.72
N LEU A 14 -14.56 -8.75 -11.55
CA LEU A 14 -15.54 -7.84 -10.96
C LEU A 14 -15.98 -8.34 -9.60
N ARG A 15 -15.05 -8.29 -8.64
CA ARG A 15 -15.41 -8.29 -7.22
C ARG A 15 -15.94 -6.90 -6.88
N SER A 16 -17.18 -6.64 -7.29
CA SER A 16 -17.92 -5.47 -6.83
C SER A 16 -18.26 -5.68 -5.35
N PHE A 17 -17.68 -4.88 -4.47
CA PHE A 17 -18.16 -4.72 -3.10
C PHE A 17 -18.05 -3.25 -2.74
N SER A 18 -19.08 -2.50 -3.11
CA SER A 18 -19.37 -1.20 -2.49
C SER A 18 -20.82 -1.22 -2.09
N SER A 19 -21.09 -1.63 -0.84
CA SER A 19 -22.26 -1.10 -0.13
C SER A 19 -22.01 0.40 -0.03
N ILE A 20 -22.93 1.20 -0.59
CA ILE A 20 -22.88 2.65 -0.42
C ILE A 20 -23.21 2.91 1.05
N SER A 21 -22.16 3.05 1.84
CA SER A 21 -22.27 3.40 3.24
C SER A 21 -21.74 4.82 3.38
N SER A 22 -22.45 5.65 4.15
CA SER A 22 -22.06 7.03 4.47
C SER A 22 -20.82 7.10 5.37
N HIS A 23 -19.99 6.06 5.38
CA HIS A 23 -18.80 5.93 6.19
C HIS A 23 -17.56 6.23 5.35
N PRO A 24 -16.51 6.77 5.99
CA PRO A 24 -15.24 7.02 5.32
C PRO A 24 -14.69 5.76 4.65
N LEU A 25 -14.02 5.93 3.51
CA LEU A 25 -13.38 4.83 2.78
C LEU A 25 -12.35 4.13 3.71
N ARG A 26 -12.59 2.86 4.05
CA ARG A 26 -11.68 2.05 4.88
C ARG A 26 -10.83 1.14 4.03
N VAL A 27 -9.51 1.27 4.12
CA VAL A 27 -8.55 0.49 3.33
C VAL A 27 -7.54 -0.18 4.25
N CYS A 28 -7.33 -1.48 4.05
CA CYS A 28 -6.25 -2.21 4.71
C CYS A 28 -5.14 -2.52 3.69
N ILE A 29 -3.92 -2.08 4.00
CA ILE A 29 -2.72 -2.32 3.20
C ILE A 29 -1.88 -3.38 3.92
N VAL A 30 -1.56 -4.46 3.21
CA VAL A 30 -0.72 -5.54 3.73
C VAL A 30 0.71 -5.34 3.22
N GLY A 31 1.61 -5.02 4.14
CA GLY A 31 3.02 -4.71 3.90
C GLY A 31 3.32 -3.23 4.10
N SER A 32 4.27 -2.93 4.99
CA SER A 32 4.73 -1.57 5.33
C SER A 32 6.00 -1.18 4.57
N GLY A 33 6.23 -1.78 3.40
CA GLY A 33 7.31 -1.39 2.49
C GLY A 33 7.01 -0.08 1.74
N PRO A 34 7.90 0.33 0.83
CA PRO A 34 7.71 1.55 0.04
C PRO A 34 6.41 1.56 -0.75
N SER A 35 6.08 0.44 -1.38
CA SER A 35 4.83 0.30 -2.15
C SER A 35 3.59 0.59 -1.29
N GLY A 36 3.51 0.00 -0.10
CA GLY A 36 2.39 0.19 0.82
C GLY A 36 2.24 1.64 1.28
N PHE A 37 3.34 2.28 1.65
CA PHE A 37 3.34 3.68 2.05
C PHE A 37 3.00 4.63 0.90
N TYR A 38 3.50 4.39 -0.32
CA TYR A 38 3.12 5.18 -1.50
C TYR A 38 1.64 5.03 -1.83
N THR A 39 1.10 3.81 -1.75
CA THR A 39 -0.33 3.58 -1.93
C THR A 39 -1.15 4.33 -0.88
N ALA A 40 -0.73 4.28 0.39
CA ALA A 40 -1.39 5.02 1.47
C ALA A 40 -1.38 6.54 1.22
N GLU A 41 -0.22 7.09 0.87
CA GLU A 41 -0.06 8.52 0.59
C GLU A 41 -0.99 8.97 -0.55
N LYS A 42 -1.02 8.20 -1.65
CA LYS A 42 -1.88 8.52 -2.81
C LYS A 42 -3.35 8.37 -2.48
N MET A 43 -3.74 7.36 -1.70
CA MET A 43 -5.12 7.16 -1.25
C MET A 43 -5.60 8.31 -0.36
N LEU A 44 -4.79 8.75 0.62
CA LEU A 44 -5.12 9.89 1.49
C LEU A 44 -5.26 11.19 0.71
N LYS A 45 -4.45 11.37 -0.35
CA LYS A 45 -4.55 12.53 -1.25
C LYS A 45 -5.78 12.47 -2.15
N ALA A 46 -6.16 11.29 -2.63
CA ALA A 46 -7.29 11.09 -3.53
C ALA A 46 -8.65 11.14 -2.81
N HIS A 47 -8.70 10.68 -1.55
CA HIS A 47 -9.93 10.57 -0.78
C HIS A 47 -9.75 11.24 0.60
N GLN A 48 -10.29 12.45 0.72
CA GLN A 48 -10.35 13.14 2.01
C GLN A 48 -11.23 12.35 2.99
N GLY A 49 -10.68 12.09 4.18
CA GLY A 49 -11.35 11.30 5.22
C GLY A 49 -11.22 9.78 5.07
N ALA A 50 -10.41 9.26 4.14
CA ALA A 50 -10.13 7.83 4.09
C ALA A 50 -9.37 7.36 5.36
N GLU A 51 -9.79 6.22 5.91
CA GLU A 51 -9.13 5.54 7.02
C GLU A 51 -8.26 4.42 6.44
N ILE A 52 -6.95 4.48 6.70
CA ILE A 52 -5.99 3.50 6.18
C ILE A 52 -5.29 2.78 7.32
N ASN A 53 -5.38 1.45 7.32
CA ASN A 53 -4.66 0.59 8.24
C ASN A 53 -3.55 -0.15 7.48
N ILE A 54 -2.29 0.05 7.88
CA ILE A 54 -1.15 -0.69 7.34
C ILE A 54 -0.79 -1.80 8.33
N ILE A 55 -0.78 -3.04 7.86
CA ILE A 55 -0.37 -4.20 8.65
C ILE A 55 0.88 -4.82 8.04
N ASP A 56 1.80 -5.31 8.87
CA ASP A 56 2.99 -6.00 8.41
C ASP A 56 3.23 -7.24 9.28
N ARG A 57 3.93 -8.22 8.72
CA ARG A 57 4.41 -9.40 9.44
C ARG A 57 5.47 -9.03 10.48
N LEU A 58 6.34 -8.07 10.15
CA LEU A 58 7.39 -7.62 11.05
C LEU A 58 6.88 -6.45 11.92
N PRO A 59 7.29 -6.35 13.19
CA PRO A 59 6.95 -5.20 14.03
C PRO A 59 7.66 -3.92 13.58
N THR A 60 8.64 -4.04 12.68
CA THR A 60 9.48 -2.96 12.22
C THR A 60 9.11 -2.56 10.79
N PRO A 61 8.70 -1.31 10.56
CA PRO A 61 8.23 -0.90 9.25
C PRO A 61 9.35 -0.69 8.21
N PHE A 62 8.96 -0.26 7.02
CA PHE A 62 9.80 0.14 5.86
C PHE A 62 10.32 -1.00 4.99
N GLY A 63 10.14 -2.26 5.40
CA GLY A 63 10.51 -3.43 4.62
C GLY A 63 11.95 -3.37 4.10
N LEU A 64 12.13 -3.49 2.78
CA LEU A 64 13.45 -3.51 2.14
C LEU A 64 14.25 -2.20 2.31
N VAL A 65 13.61 -1.06 2.54
CA VAL A 65 14.35 0.17 2.82
C VAL A 65 15.15 0.04 4.13
N ARG A 66 14.59 -0.66 5.12
CA ARG A 66 15.28 -0.94 6.39
C ARG A 66 16.23 -2.13 6.28
N SER A 67 15.73 -3.26 5.77
CA SER A 67 16.41 -4.56 5.85
C SER A 67 17.19 -4.94 4.58
N GLY A 68 16.95 -4.28 3.46
CA GLY A 68 17.57 -4.60 2.17
C GLY A 68 18.63 -3.60 1.71
N VAL A 69 18.42 -2.30 1.98
CA VAL A 69 19.40 -1.27 1.61
C VAL A 69 20.65 -1.42 2.48
N ALA A 70 21.79 -1.55 1.79
CA ALA A 70 23.08 -1.73 2.40
C ALA A 70 23.41 -0.60 3.40
N PRO A 71 24.13 -0.90 4.50
CA PRO A 71 24.37 0.06 5.58
C PRO A 71 25.29 1.22 5.19
N ASP A 72 26.08 1.04 4.13
CA ASP A 72 27.02 2.00 3.54
C ASP A 72 26.35 3.01 2.60
N HIS A 73 25.08 2.83 2.25
CA HIS A 73 24.31 3.71 1.37
C HIS A 73 23.09 4.34 2.08
N PRO A 74 23.30 5.15 3.14
CA PRO A 74 22.22 5.74 3.92
C PRO A 74 21.31 6.67 3.09
N GLU A 75 21.83 7.30 2.03
CA GLU A 75 21.10 8.17 1.12
C GLU A 75 19.94 7.46 0.41
N THR A 76 20.09 6.17 0.12
CA THR A 76 19.03 5.37 -0.51
C THR A 76 17.89 5.08 0.47
N LYS A 77 18.15 5.13 1.79
CA LYS A 77 17.11 5.04 2.82
C LYS A 77 16.34 6.35 2.96
N ALA A 78 17.04 7.47 2.83
CA ALA A 78 16.49 8.83 2.95
C ALA A 78 15.67 9.27 1.73
N SER A 79 15.91 8.69 0.54
CA SER A 79 15.19 9.05 -0.69
C SER A 79 13.75 8.54 -0.76
N SER A 80 13.35 7.61 0.11
CA SER A 80 11.96 7.20 0.23
C SER A 80 11.16 8.29 1.00
N PRO A 81 10.08 8.85 0.44
CA PRO A 81 9.27 9.91 1.07
C PRO A 81 8.38 9.39 2.20
N ILE A 82 8.65 8.17 2.65
CA ILE A 82 8.06 7.62 3.86
C ILE A 82 8.60 8.48 5.01
N PRO A 83 7.80 8.90 6.00
CA PRO A 83 8.33 9.56 7.19
C PRO A 83 9.34 8.62 7.85
N VAL A 84 10.61 8.83 7.52
CA VAL A 84 11.72 8.06 8.02
C VAL A 84 11.93 8.56 9.45
N PHE A 85 11.14 8.04 10.40
CA PHE A 85 11.48 8.08 11.82
C PHE A 85 12.69 7.16 12.07
N LEU A 86 13.80 7.39 11.35
CA LEU A 86 15.10 6.93 11.78
C LEU A 86 15.49 7.84 12.95
N ASN A 87 14.93 7.54 14.11
CA ASN A 87 15.53 8.00 15.35
C ASN A 87 16.90 7.32 15.46
N ASN A 88 17.95 8.10 15.26
CA ASN A 88 19.34 7.88 15.68
C ASN A 88 19.64 6.48 16.26
N GLY A 89 19.81 5.50 15.37
CA GLY A 89 20.70 4.37 15.62
C GLY A 89 20.21 3.19 16.47
N LYS A 90 18.92 2.87 16.58
CA LYS A 90 18.51 1.55 17.14
C LYS A 90 17.38 0.89 16.35
N ALA A 91 17.74 -0.23 15.73
CA ALA A 91 16.85 -1.29 15.30
C ALA A 91 16.74 -2.36 16.39
#